data_AF-A0A0G0SF15-F1
#
_entry.id   AF-A0A0G0SF15-F1
#
_cell.length_a   1.000
_cell.length_b   1.000
_cell.length_c   1.000
_cell.angle_alpha   90.00
_cell.angle_beta   90.00
_cell.angle_gamma   90.00
#
_symmetry.space_group_name_H-M   'P 1'
#
loop_
_entity.id
_entity.type
_entity.pdbx_description
1 polymer ?
#
loop_
_entity_poly.entity_id
_entity_poly.type
_entity_poly.pdbx_seq_one_letter_code
_entity_poly.pdbx_strand_id
1 'polypeptide(L)' 'IPEISYEKAEEMAYNGAKVIHPKTIRPAVLKNIPIYVKNTFNPRGSGTKISNR' A
#
# COMPACT_ATOMS: atom_id res chain seq x y z
N ILE A 1 3.77 8.65 6.38
CA ILE A 1 4.54 8.43 5.14
C ILE A 1 3.56 8.63 3.99
N PRO A 2 3.61 9.75 3.26
CA PRO A 2 2.54 10.11 2.34
C PRO A 2 2.50 9.22 1.09
N GLU A 3 3.66 8.78 0.60
CA GLU A 3 3.79 7.88 -0.54
C GLU A 3 4.89 6.83 -0.27
N ILE A 4 4.65 5.59 -0.71
CA ILE A 4 5.63 4.51 -0.74
C ILE A 4 5.59 3.81 -2.09
N SER A 5 6.72 3.24 -2.50
CA SER A 5 6.78 2.42 -3.72
C SER A 5 6.15 1.05 -3.51
N TYR A 6 5.79 0.37 -4.61
CA TYR A 6 5.29 -1.01 -4.55
C TYR A 6 6.29 -1.96 -3.89
N GLU A 7 7.59 -1.82 -4.19
CA GLU A 7 8.67 -2.61 -3.60
C GLU A 7 8.73 -2.43 -2.07
N LYS A 8 8.62 -1.18 -1.62
CA LYS A 8 8.59 -0.85 -0.19
C LYS A 8 7.35 -1.44 0.49
N ALA A 9 6.20 -1.41 -0.20
CA ALA A 9 4.97 -2.00 0.30
C ALA A 9 5.05 -3.54 0.41
N GLU A 10 5.70 -4.21 -0.56
CA GLU A 10 5.95 -5.66 -0.49
C GLU A 10 6.92 -6.01 0.64
N GLU A 11 7.98 -5.24 0.83
CA GLU A 11 8.93 -5.39 1.95
C GLU A 11 8.23 -5.22 3.30
N MET A 12 7.33 -4.23 3.43
CA MET A 12 6.53 -4.02 4.63
C MET A 12 5.54 -5.17 4.88
N ALA A 13 4.87 -5.65 3.82
CA ALA A 13 3.96 -6.79 3.89
C ALA A 13 4.67 -8.08 4.32
N TYR A 14 5.89 -8.29 3.84
CA TYR A 14 6.72 -9.45 4.18
C TYR A 14 7.24 -9.38 5.62
N ASN A 15 7.65 -8.20 6.09
CA ASN A 15 8.21 -7.98 7.44
C ASN A 15 7.16 -7.85 8.56
N GLY A 16 5.90 -8.22 8.32
CA GLY A 16 4.88 -8.32 9.37
C GLY A 16 3.88 -7.16 9.42
N ALA A 17 3.77 -6.33 8.38
CA ALA A 17 2.62 -5.45 8.25
C ALA A 17 1.34 -6.29 8.05
N LYS A 18 0.51 -6.41 9.08
CA LYS A 18 -0.78 -7.15 9.09
C LYS A 18 -1.84 -6.62 8.11
N VAL A 19 -1.52 -5.65 7.26
CA VAL A 19 -2.48 -4.85 6.51
C VAL A 19 -2.69 -5.38 5.09
N ILE A 20 -1.65 -5.92 4.42
CA ILE A 20 -1.74 -6.27 2.99
C ILE A 20 -0.85 -7.48 2.68
N HIS A 21 -1.36 -8.44 1.91
CA HIS A 21 -0.59 -9.60 1.45
C HIS A 21 -0.03 -9.32 0.04
N PRO A 22 1.24 -9.65 -0.30
CA PRO A 22 1.84 -9.30 -1.60
C PRO A 22 1.01 -9.75 -2.82
N LYS A 23 0.39 -10.93 -2.73
CA LYS A 23 -0.52 -11.45 -3.77
C LYS A 23 -1.70 -10.52 -4.11
N THR A 24 -2.16 -9.66 -3.19
CA THR A 24 -3.28 -8.74 -3.44
C THR A 24 -2.82 -7.41 -4.08
N ILE A 25 -1.53 -7.05 -3.94
CA ILE A 25 -0.92 -5.83 -4.49
C ILE A 25 -0.59 -6.02 -5.97
N ARG A 26 -0.14 -7.24 -6.35
CA ARG A 26 0.31 -7.60 -7.69
C ARG A 26 -0.61 -7.20 -8.86
N PRO A 27 -1.95 -7.40 -8.83
CA PRO A 27 -2.82 -6.95 -9.93
C PRO A 27 -2.87 -5.43 -10.07
N ALA A 28 -2.77 -4.68 -8.96
CA ALA A 28 -2.71 -3.22 -9.00
C ALA A 28 -1.37 -2.73 -9.55
N VAL A 29 -0.25 -3.38 -9.19
CA VAL A 29 1.09 -3.10 -9.74
C VAL A 29 1.11 -3.30 -11.25
N LEU A 30 0.65 -4.47 -11.73
CA LEU A 30 0.63 -4.81 -13.15
C LEU A 30 -0.19 -3.84 -14.00
N LYS A 31 -1.23 -3.24 -13.41
CA LYS A 31 -2.09 -2.25 -14.06
C LYS A 31 -1.72 -0.79 -13.75
N ASN A 32 -0.62 -0.55 -13.02
CA ASN A 32 -0.21 0.77 -12.57
C ASN A 32 -1.31 1.54 -11.81
N ILE A 33 -2.11 0.82 -11.01
CA ILE A 33 -3.20 1.39 -10.23
C ILE A 33 -2.66 1.78 -8.84
N PRO A 34 -2.77 3.05 -8.42
CA PRO A 34 -2.33 3.48 -7.09
C PRO A 34 -3.25 2.89 -6.00
N ILE A 35 -2.65 2.42 -4.92
CA ILE A 35 -3.37 1.84 -3.76
C ILE A 35 -3.35 2.86 -2.62
N TYR A 36 -4.49 3.06 -1.97
CA TYR A 36 -4.62 3.95 -0.82
C TYR A 36 -4.97 3.15 0.43
N VAL A 37 -4.09 3.20 1.43
CA VAL A 37 -4.31 2.60 2.74
C VAL A 37 -4.77 3.70 3.70
N LYS A 38 -5.99 3.56 4.21
CA LYS A 38 -6.58 4.51 5.17
C LYS A 38 -6.92 3.83 6.48
N ASN A 39 -6.94 4.61 7.55
CA ASN A 39 -7.39 4.14 8.85
C ASN A 39 -8.92 4.19 8.92
N THR A 40 -9.58 3.05 9.12
CA THR A 40 -11.04 2.96 9.25
C THR A 40 -11.58 3.78 10.43
N PHE A 41 -10.80 3.92 11.51
CA PHE A 41 -11.13 4.75 12.67
C PHE A 41 -10.85 6.25 12.46
N ASN A 42 -10.12 6.62 11.41
CA ASN A 42 -9.87 8.01 11.03
C ASN A 42 -9.88 8.18 9.50
N PRO A 43 -11.06 8.17 8.86
CA PRO A 43 -11.20 8.20 7.41
C PRO A 43 -10.76 9.53 6.77
N ARG A 44 -10.68 10.62 7.56
CA ARG A 44 -10.16 11.93 7.13
C ARG A 44 -8.64 12.05 7.23
N GLY A 45 -7.96 11.05 7.82
CA GLY A 45 -6.51 11.01 7.88
C GLY A 45 -5.87 10.91 6.49
N SER A 46 -4.63 11.38 6.38
CA SER A 46 -3.85 11.43 5.15
C SER A 46 -3.54 10.05 4.54
N GLY A 47 -3.61 8.98 5.34
CA GLY A 47 -3.36 7.61 4.88
C GLY A 47 -1.96 7.41 4.30
N THR A 48 -1.80 6.33 3.55
CA THR A 48 -0.57 6.01 2.81
C THR A 48 -0.95 5.68 1.36
N LYS A 49 -0.31 6.34 0.40
CA LYS A 49 -0.46 6.02 -1.02
C LYS A 49 0.68 5.11 -1.47
N ILE A 50 0.36 4.06 -2.23
CA ILE A 50 1.31 3.12 -2.80
C ILE A 50 1.23 3.27 -4.32
N SER A 51 2.34 3.60 -4.97
CA SER A 51 2.40 3.81 -6.42
C SER A 51 3.77 3.48 -7.00
N ASN A 52 3.89 3.47 -8.33
CA ASN A 52 5.15 3.20 -9.04
C ASN A 52 6.16 4.38 -9.03
N ARG A 53 6.03 5.31 -8.09
CA ARG A 53 6.75 6.58 -8.05
C ARG A 53 7.53 6.71 -6.74
#